data_AF-H3GIB6-F1
#
_entry.id   AF-H3GIB6-F1
#
_cell.length_a   1.000
_cell.length_b   1.000
_cell.length_c   1.000
_cell.angle_alpha   90.00
_cell.angle_beta   90.00
_cell.angle_gamma   90.00
#
_symmetry.space_group_name_H-M   'P 1'
#
loop_
_entity.id
_entity.type
_entity.pdbx_description
1 polymer ?
#
loop_
_entity_poly.entity_id
_entity_poly.type
_entity_poly.pdbx_seq_one_letter_code
_entity_poly.pdbx_strand_id
1 'polypeptide(L)'
;MTVSASPASSTAKLRQSVRMKRMQLILQKALDVSVHAASLVDLRACLESECHGDEELLAAFFAPATPEHHNMEEVSAQAVMSLRQKVETLFQWLCETNDVDAELLELEDVVEQAEERRLRQVTAGGKLQQESNNEENEEKQETEQEKTTPAARIRAERLRAKQEEQKELEALVAALENKNKELQRAVEEKRRVATTDVQRMQRVAVQLEQASNLAKDFASAP
;
A
#
# COMPACT_ATOMS: atom_id res chain seq x y z
N MET A 1 -9.53 46.49 -5.06
CA MET A 1 -9.91 45.16 -5.59
C MET A 1 -9.26 44.11 -4.70
N THR A 2 -9.99 43.67 -3.69
CA THR A 2 -9.54 42.68 -2.70
C THR A 2 -9.92 41.29 -3.20
N VAL A 3 -8.93 40.47 -3.52
CA VAL A 3 -9.14 39.07 -3.91
C VAL A 3 -9.38 38.28 -2.63
N SER A 4 -10.64 37.89 -2.42
CA SER A 4 -11.08 37.00 -1.36
C SER A 4 -10.57 35.59 -1.67
N ALA A 5 -9.62 35.11 -0.88
CA ALA A 5 -9.22 33.71 -0.89
C ALA A 5 -10.28 32.90 -0.13
N SER A 6 -11.06 32.10 -0.85
CA SER A 6 -11.92 31.07 -0.27
C SER A 6 -11.04 29.92 0.26
N PRO A 7 -11.18 29.49 1.52
CA PRO A 7 -10.57 28.25 1.97
C PRO A 7 -11.40 27.08 1.42
N ALA A 8 -10.76 26.24 0.60
CA ALA A 8 -11.32 24.97 0.18
C ALA A 8 -11.57 24.11 1.42
N SER A 9 -12.84 23.82 1.67
CA SER A 9 -13.30 22.83 2.65
C SER A 9 -12.83 21.44 2.23
N SER A 10 -11.63 21.06 2.64
CA SER A 10 -11.18 19.67 2.68
C SER A 10 -11.79 18.99 3.91
N THR A 11 -13.06 18.63 3.83
CA THR A 11 -13.70 17.69 4.76
C THR A 11 -14.16 16.46 3.98
N ALA A 12 -13.20 15.80 3.31
CA ALA A 12 -13.40 14.41 2.94
C ALA A 12 -13.52 13.62 4.26
N LYS A 13 -14.74 13.19 4.60
CA LYS A 13 -14.95 12.22 5.68
C LYS A 13 -14.08 11.01 5.34
N LEU A 14 -13.02 10.78 6.12
CA LEU A 14 -12.24 9.55 6.07
C LEU A 14 -13.24 8.39 6.11
N ARG A 15 -13.20 7.57 5.07
CA ARG A 15 -14.11 6.44 4.90
C ARG A 15 -13.76 5.43 5.98
N GLN A 16 -14.53 5.40 7.06
CA GLN A 16 -14.33 4.45 8.15
C GLN A 16 -14.65 3.01 7.69
N SER A 17 -13.80 2.05 8.06
CA SER A 17 -13.96 0.63 7.78
C SER A 17 -15.29 0.09 8.35
N VAL A 18 -15.91 -0.85 7.62
CA VAL A 18 -17.13 -1.54 8.10
C VAL A 18 -16.81 -2.39 9.34
N ARG A 19 -15.64 -3.04 9.36
CA ARG A 19 -15.13 -3.81 10.51
C ARG A 19 -14.84 -2.90 11.70
N MET A 20 -14.31 -1.70 11.48
CA MET A 20 -14.10 -0.72 12.56
C MET A 20 -15.43 -0.33 13.21
N LYS A 21 -16.46 -0.05 12.40
CA LYS A 21 -17.82 0.21 12.91
C LYS A 21 -18.38 -0.97 13.70
N ARG A 22 -18.15 -2.20 13.23
CA ARG A 22 -18.57 -3.42 13.95
C ARG A 22 -17.83 -3.55 15.28
N MET A 23 -16.53 -3.26 15.31
CA MET A 23 -15.73 -3.33 16.53
C MET A 23 -16.21 -2.31 17.57
N GLN A 24 -16.46 -1.06 17.16
CA GLN A 24 -17.06 -0.03 18.02
C GLN A 24 -18.43 -0.46 18.55
N LEU A 25 -19.28 -1.06 17.71
CA LEU A 25 -20.59 -1.57 18.12
C LEU A 25 -20.48 -2.72 19.12
N ILE A 26 -19.51 -3.63 18.94
CA ILE A 26 -19.26 -4.72 19.89
C ILE A 26 -18.82 -4.16 21.24
N LEU A 27 -17.90 -3.20 21.25
CA LEU A 27 -17.47 -2.53 22.48
C LEU A 27 -18.66 -1.88 23.19
N GLN A 28 -19.48 -1.11 22.46
CA GLN A 28 -20.64 -0.44 23.02
C GLN A 28 -21.60 -1.45 23.66
N LYS A 29 -21.91 -2.55 22.98
CA LYS A 29 -22.77 -3.61 23.53
C LYS A 29 -22.17 -4.27 24.77
N ALA A 30 -20.86 -4.55 24.76
CA ALA A 30 -20.17 -5.15 25.91
C ALA A 30 -20.20 -4.21 27.12
N LEU A 31 -20.01 -2.91 26.91
CA LEU A 31 -20.13 -1.90 27.94
C LEU A 31 -21.56 -1.79 28.46
N ASP A 32 -22.57 -1.74 27.59
CA ASP A 32 -23.98 -1.68 28.01
C ASP A 32 -24.36 -2.89 28.88
N VAL A 33 -23.93 -4.10 28.52
CA VAL A 33 -24.14 -5.32 29.34
C VAL A 33 -23.40 -5.23 30.68
N SER A 34 -22.17 -4.71 30.69
CA SER A 34 -21.37 -4.57 31.91
C SER A 34 -21.95 -3.53 32.87
N VAL A 35 -22.45 -2.41 32.34
CA VAL A 35 -23.17 -1.38 33.12
C VAL A 35 -24.45 -1.97 33.70
N HIS A 36 -25.21 -2.72 32.91
CA HIS A 36 -26.41 -3.38 33.39
C HIS A 36 -26.10 -4.39 34.51
N ALA A 37 -25.07 -5.22 34.33
CA ALA A 37 -24.63 -6.16 35.37
C ALA A 37 -24.20 -5.43 36.65
N ALA A 38 -23.45 -4.33 36.54
CA ALA A 38 -23.03 -3.53 37.69
C ALA A 38 -24.21 -2.89 38.42
N SER A 39 -25.27 -2.49 37.70
CA SER A 39 -26.49 -1.93 38.31
C SER A 39 -27.31 -2.94 39.13
N LEU A 40 -27.07 -4.24 38.94
CA LEU A 40 -27.72 -5.31 39.72
C LEU A 40 -26.95 -5.66 41.00
N VAL A 41 -25.73 -5.16 41.15
CA VAL A 41 -24.86 -5.42 42.30
C VAL A 41 -24.97 -4.26 43.29
N ASP A 42 -25.27 -4.58 44.55
CA ASP A 42 -25.17 -3.59 45.62
C ASP A 42 -23.69 -3.31 45.93
N LEU A 43 -23.15 -2.28 45.27
CA LEU A 43 -21.76 -1.86 45.41
C LEU A 43 -21.39 -1.50 46.85
N ARG A 44 -22.35 -1.05 47.66
CA ARG A 44 -22.14 -0.78 49.08
C ARG A 44 -21.90 -2.07 49.84
N ALA A 45 -22.79 -3.05 49.68
CA ALA A 45 -22.67 -4.35 50.33
C ALA A 45 -21.36 -5.07 49.92
N CYS A 46 -20.94 -4.94 48.66
CA CYS A 46 -19.65 -5.46 48.20
C CYS A 46 -18.48 -4.77 48.91
N LEU A 47 -18.44 -3.44 48.96
CA LEU A 47 -17.36 -2.70 49.63
C LEU A 47 -17.38 -2.90 51.15
N GLU A 48 -18.54 -3.01 51.77
CA GLU A 48 -18.67 -3.33 53.20
C GLU A 48 -18.06 -4.71 53.52
N SER A 49 -18.22 -5.69 52.62
CA SER A 49 -17.62 -7.01 52.76
C SER A 49 -16.09 -7.01 52.59
N GLU A 50 -15.55 -6.16 51.72
CA GLU A 50 -14.11 -6.06 51.47
C GLU A 50 -13.38 -5.20 52.51
N CYS A 51 -14.04 -4.18 53.06
CA CYS A 51 -13.45 -3.26 54.04
C CYS A 51 -13.42 -3.82 55.47
N HIS A 52 -13.86 -5.07 55.70
CA HIS A 52 -13.83 -5.75 57.01
C HIS A 52 -14.43 -4.94 58.18
N GLY A 53 -15.38 -4.03 57.90
CA GLY A 53 -16.01 -3.17 58.92
C GLY A 53 -15.27 -1.87 59.24
N ASP A 54 -14.32 -1.42 58.41
CA ASP A 54 -13.70 -0.10 58.52
C ASP A 54 -14.71 1.00 58.10
N GLU A 55 -15.47 1.49 59.09
CA GLU A 55 -16.49 2.52 58.86
C GLU A 55 -15.90 3.88 58.44
N GLU A 56 -14.64 4.20 58.77
CA GLU A 56 -14.02 5.45 58.32
C GLU A 56 -13.71 5.42 56.83
N LEU A 57 -13.22 4.28 56.32
CA LEU A 57 -12.99 4.09 54.89
C LEU A 57 -14.30 4.07 54.11
N LEU A 58 -15.31 3.36 54.62
CA LEU A 58 -16.65 3.35 54.02
C LEU A 58 -17.27 4.75 54.04
N ALA A 59 -17.11 5.52 55.13
CA ALA A 59 -17.59 6.89 55.24
C ALA A 59 -16.92 7.85 54.24
N ALA A 60 -15.69 7.55 53.80
CA ALA A 60 -14.98 8.33 52.79
C ALA A 60 -15.54 8.14 51.37
N PHE A 61 -16.09 6.94 51.06
CA PHE A 61 -16.74 6.65 49.78
C PHE A 61 -18.26 6.86 49.81
N PHE A 62 -18.86 6.71 50.99
CA PHE A 62 -20.30 6.76 51.21
C PHE A 62 -20.62 7.62 52.42
N ALA A 63 -21.25 8.77 52.22
CA ALA A 63 -21.66 9.62 53.34
C ALA A 63 -22.51 8.82 54.37
N PRO A 64 -22.33 9.06 55.68
CA PRO A 64 -23.07 8.35 56.73
C PRO A 64 -24.57 8.48 56.48
N ALA A 65 -25.30 7.37 56.68
CA ALA A 65 -26.69 7.19 56.26
C ALA A 65 -27.63 8.27 56.83
N THR A 66 -27.78 9.37 56.11
CA THR A 66 -28.96 10.22 56.20
C THR A 66 -30.09 9.53 55.42
N PRO A 67 -31.37 9.81 55.70
CA PRO A 67 -32.50 8.99 55.25
C PRO A 67 -32.77 9.03 53.73
N GLU A 68 -31.89 9.64 52.95
CA GLU A 68 -32.05 9.84 51.51
C GLU A 68 -31.21 8.81 50.75
N HIS A 69 -31.74 7.59 50.64
CA HIS A 69 -31.18 6.51 49.81
C HIS A 69 -30.99 6.89 48.32
N HIS A 70 -31.55 8.01 47.87
CA HIS A 70 -31.46 8.47 46.47
C HIS A 70 -30.07 8.96 46.06
N ASN A 71 -29.27 9.50 46.97
CA ASN A 71 -27.97 10.05 46.60
C ASN A 71 -26.92 8.95 46.31
N MET A 72 -27.14 7.73 46.79
CA MET A 72 -26.16 6.63 46.73
C MET A 72 -26.23 5.82 45.43
N GLU A 73 -27.45 5.52 44.97
CA GLU A 73 -27.69 4.94 43.64
C GLU A 73 -27.22 5.90 42.55
N GLU A 74 -27.36 7.22 42.76
CA GLU A 74 -26.84 8.24 41.85
C GLU A 74 -25.31 8.26 41.79
N VAL A 75 -24.60 8.19 42.93
CA VAL A 75 -23.13 8.15 42.97
C VAL A 75 -22.56 6.90 42.30
N SER A 76 -23.17 5.75 42.56
CA SER A 76 -22.76 4.48 41.94
C SER A 76 -23.05 4.44 40.43
N ALA A 77 -24.23 4.91 40.00
CA ALA A 77 -24.54 5.07 38.58
C ALA A 77 -23.57 6.04 37.89
N GLN A 78 -23.22 7.15 38.54
CA GLN A 78 -22.25 8.12 38.01
C GLN A 78 -20.84 7.51 37.88
N ALA A 79 -20.39 6.71 38.85
CA ALA A 79 -19.11 6.02 38.79
C ALA A 79 -19.03 5.03 37.63
N VAL A 80 -20.09 4.23 37.44
CA VAL A 80 -20.19 3.27 36.34
C VAL A 80 -20.22 3.98 34.98
N MET A 81 -20.96 5.07 34.84
CA MET A 81 -21.00 5.88 33.62
C MET A 81 -19.65 6.57 33.33
N SER A 82 -18.96 7.07 34.36
CA SER A 82 -17.62 7.63 34.21
C SER A 82 -16.61 6.59 33.74
N LEU A 83 -16.68 5.37 34.29
CA LEU A 83 -15.83 4.25 33.87
C LEU A 83 -16.09 3.89 32.40
N ARG A 84 -17.35 3.80 31.99
CA ARG A 84 -17.74 3.58 30.59
C ARG A 84 -17.08 4.61 29.67
N GLN A 85 -17.23 5.90 29.97
CA GLN A 85 -16.69 6.97 29.14
C GLN A 85 -15.15 6.91 29.06
N LYS A 86 -14.47 6.57 30.16
CA LYS A 86 -13.01 6.38 30.17
C LYS A 86 -12.60 5.22 29.26
N VAL A 87 -13.30 4.10 29.32
CA VAL A 87 -13.01 2.94 28.45
C VAL A 87 -13.22 3.30 26.98
N GLU A 88 -14.32 3.99 26.63
CA GLU A 88 -14.58 4.44 25.26
C GLU A 88 -13.47 5.38 24.76
N THR A 89 -13.01 6.30 25.61
CA THR A 89 -11.94 7.25 25.28
C THR A 89 -10.60 6.54 25.07
N LEU A 90 -10.23 5.62 25.95
CA LEU A 90 -9.00 4.83 25.82
C LEU A 90 -9.02 3.94 24.60
N PHE A 91 -10.17 3.32 24.30
CA PHE A 91 -10.34 2.51 23.11
C PHE A 91 -10.16 3.33 21.84
N GLN A 92 -10.79 4.52 21.77
CA GLN A 92 -10.64 5.43 20.63
C GLN A 92 -9.17 5.84 20.45
N TRP A 93 -8.51 6.23 21.54
CA TRP A 93 -7.08 6.58 21.53
C TRP A 93 -6.19 5.43 21.05
N LEU A 94 -6.46 4.20 21.51
CA LEU A 94 -5.73 3.01 21.04
C LEU A 94 -5.93 2.75 19.55
N CYS A 95 -7.15 2.92 19.05
CA CYS A 95 -7.45 2.74 17.64
C CYS A 95 -6.76 3.79 16.75
N GLU A 96 -6.72 5.04 17.21
CA GLU A 96 -6.02 6.14 16.52
C GLU A 96 -4.50 5.96 16.57
N THR A 97 -3.95 5.57 17.71
CA THR A 97 -2.48 5.41 17.89
C THR A 97 -1.91 4.29 17.02
N ASN A 98 -2.70 3.26 16.73
CA ASN A 98 -2.27 2.11 15.95
C ASN A 98 -2.89 2.09 14.53
N ASP A 99 -3.48 3.21 14.09
CA ASP A 99 -4.12 3.36 12.77
C ASP A 99 -5.04 2.18 12.40
N VAL A 100 -5.78 1.65 13.39
CA VAL A 100 -6.52 0.38 13.25
C VAL A 100 -7.59 0.46 12.14
N ASP A 101 -8.19 1.63 11.94
CA ASP A 101 -9.16 1.84 10.87
C ASP A 101 -8.52 1.69 9.47
N ALA A 102 -7.28 2.15 9.29
CA ALA A 102 -6.54 2.01 8.03
C ALA A 102 -6.20 0.55 7.75
N GLU A 103 -5.66 -0.17 8.74
CA GLU A 103 -5.36 -1.61 8.62
C GLU A 103 -6.61 -2.44 8.32
N LEU A 104 -7.75 -2.09 8.92
CA LEU A 104 -9.03 -2.76 8.66
C LEU A 104 -9.60 -2.44 7.27
N LEU A 105 -9.36 -1.23 6.74
CA LEU A 105 -9.70 -0.89 5.35
C LEU A 105 -8.87 -1.71 4.37
N GLU A 106 -7.55 -1.80 4.58
CA GLU A 106 -6.68 -2.62 3.74
C GLU A 106 -7.11 -4.09 3.75
N LEU A 107 -7.48 -4.60 4.92
CA LEU A 107 -8.00 -5.97 5.05
C LEU A 107 -9.33 -6.16 4.31
N GLU A 108 -10.23 -5.17 4.35
CA GLU A 108 -11.48 -5.21 3.58
C GLU A 108 -11.22 -5.27 2.08
N ASP A 109 -10.31 -4.44 1.57
CA ASP A 109 -9.93 -4.42 0.16
C ASP A 109 -9.30 -5.75 -0.27
N VAL A 110 -8.42 -6.33 0.56
CA VAL A 110 -7.80 -7.65 0.28
C VAL A 110 -8.85 -8.75 0.22
N VAL A 111 -9.84 -8.74 1.12
CA VAL A 111 -10.94 -9.71 1.14
C VAL A 111 -11.83 -9.54 -0.09
N GLU A 112 -12.22 -8.32 -0.43
CA GLU A 112 -13.05 -8.03 -1.62
C GLU A 112 -12.35 -8.52 -2.89
N GLN A 113 -11.06 -8.21 -3.05
CA GLN A 113 -10.27 -8.70 -4.19
C GLN A 113 -10.16 -10.22 -4.21
N ALA A 114 -10.03 -10.88 -3.06
CA ALA A 114 -9.98 -12.34 -2.98
C ALA A 114 -11.32 -12.97 -3.36
N GLU A 115 -12.42 -12.39 -2.90
CA GLU A 115 -13.78 -12.80 -3.26
C GLU A 115 -14.03 -12.63 -4.76
N GLU A 116 -13.63 -11.49 -5.35
CA GLU A 116 -13.69 -11.28 -6.80
C GLU A 116 -12.89 -12.31 -7.58
N ARG A 117 -11.66 -12.62 -7.16
CA ARG A 117 -10.84 -13.66 -7.82
C ARG A 117 -11.53 -15.02 -7.75
N ARG A 118 -12.13 -15.37 -6.61
CA ARG A 118 -12.92 -16.60 -6.45
C ARG A 118 -14.16 -16.61 -7.35
N LEU A 119 -14.89 -15.50 -7.43
CA LEU A 119 -16.04 -15.33 -8.33
C LEU A 119 -15.64 -15.50 -9.80
N ARG A 120 -14.51 -14.92 -10.22
CA ARG A 120 -13.96 -15.10 -11.57
C ARG A 120 -13.56 -16.55 -11.86
N GLN A 121 -12.98 -17.24 -10.89
CA GLN A 121 -12.65 -18.67 -11.03
C GLN A 121 -13.90 -19.55 -11.14
N VAL A 122 -14.92 -19.31 -10.30
CA VAL A 122 -16.19 -20.06 -10.36
C VAL A 122 -16.95 -19.79 -11.66
N THR A 123 -16.97 -18.55 -12.14
CA THR A 123 -17.63 -18.20 -13.40
C THR A 123 -16.85 -18.71 -14.63
N ALA A 124 -15.52 -18.75 -14.59
CA ALA A 124 -14.70 -19.37 -15.63
C ALA A 124 -14.80 -20.90 -15.61
N GLY A 125 -14.80 -21.51 -14.42
CA GLY A 125 -15.03 -22.95 -14.23
C GLY A 125 -16.42 -23.38 -14.68
N GLY A 126 -17.46 -22.58 -14.41
CA GLY A 126 -18.83 -22.84 -14.86
C GLY A 126 -19.03 -22.76 -16.37
N LYS A 127 -18.22 -21.96 -17.09
CA LYS A 127 -18.21 -21.96 -18.57
C LYS A 127 -17.49 -23.16 -19.15
N LEU A 128 -16.49 -23.72 -18.47
CA LEU A 128 -15.78 -24.92 -18.91
C LEU A 128 -16.55 -26.22 -18.59
N GLN A 129 -17.45 -26.19 -17.59
CA GLN A 129 -18.24 -27.36 -17.19
C GLN A 129 -19.48 -27.61 -18.06
N GLN A 130 -19.85 -26.67 -18.93
CA GLN A 130 -20.92 -26.89 -19.91
C GLN A 130 -20.44 -27.51 -21.23
N GLU A 131 -19.11 -27.65 -21.42
CA GLU A 131 -18.49 -28.30 -22.60
C GLU A 131 -17.65 -29.55 -22.25
N SER A 132 -17.53 -29.94 -20.98
CA SER A 132 -16.73 -31.11 -20.59
C SER A 132 -17.47 -32.06 -19.65
N ASN A 133 -18.54 -32.67 -20.16
CA ASN A 133 -18.96 -34.00 -19.71
C ASN A 133 -18.12 -35.03 -20.47
N ASN A 134 -16.82 -35.06 -20.21
CA ASN A 134 -16.02 -36.27 -20.37
C ASN A 134 -14.66 -36.10 -19.68
N GLU A 135 -14.41 -37.02 -18.76
CA GLU A 135 -13.09 -37.53 -18.37
C GLU A 135 -12.03 -36.51 -17.94
N GLU A 136 -11.83 -36.42 -16.61
CA GLU A 136 -10.55 -36.29 -15.89
C GLU A 136 -10.77 -35.52 -14.58
N ASN A 137 -11.27 -36.24 -13.57
CA ASN A 137 -11.60 -35.70 -12.26
C ASN A 137 -10.59 -36.15 -11.18
N GLU A 138 -9.29 -36.19 -11.49
CA GLU A 138 -8.28 -36.51 -10.46
C GLU A 138 -7.01 -35.63 -10.49
N GLU A 139 -6.65 -34.93 -11.58
CA GLU A 139 -5.36 -34.17 -11.61
C GLU A 139 -5.45 -32.68 -11.24
N LYS A 140 -6.65 -32.10 -11.05
CA LYS A 140 -6.79 -30.66 -10.75
C LYS A 140 -6.82 -30.31 -9.26
N GLN A 141 -6.79 -31.29 -8.36
CA GLN A 141 -6.76 -31.02 -6.91
C GLN A 141 -5.33 -30.87 -6.34
N GLU A 142 -4.29 -31.39 -6.99
CA GLU A 142 -2.91 -31.28 -6.49
C GLU A 142 -2.27 -29.91 -6.77
N THR A 143 -2.71 -29.20 -7.81
CA THR A 143 -2.10 -27.91 -8.21
C THR A 143 -2.56 -26.70 -7.39
N GLU A 144 -3.65 -26.81 -6.62
CA GLU A 144 -4.08 -25.73 -5.71
C GLU A 144 -3.44 -25.85 -4.32
N GLN A 145 -3.15 -27.07 -3.84
CA GLN A 145 -2.50 -27.25 -2.54
C GLN A 145 -1.03 -26.84 -2.55
N GLU A 146 -0.29 -27.04 -3.65
CA GLU A 146 1.12 -26.63 -3.72
C GLU A 146 1.34 -25.10 -3.69
N LYS A 147 0.33 -24.27 -4.01
CA LYS A 147 0.41 -22.80 -3.90
C LYS A 147 0.28 -22.27 -2.48
N THR A 148 -0.02 -23.13 -1.50
CA THR A 148 -0.27 -22.71 -0.11
C THR A 148 0.95 -22.81 0.79
N THR A 149 2.00 -23.53 0.40
CA THR A 149 3.23 -23.57 1.20
C THR A 149 4.04 -22.28 1.02
N PRO A 150 4.52 -21.65 2.11
CA PRO A 150 5.36 -20.44 2.04
C PRO A 150 6.57 -20.61 1.11
N ALA A 151 7.18 -21.80 1.08
CA ALA A 151 8.29 -22.12 0.20
C ALA A 151 7.94 -22.10 -1.30
N ALA A 152 6.71 -22.47 -1.68
CA ALA A 152 6.26 -22.37 -3.07
C ALA A 152 6.02 -20.91 -3.48
N ARG A 153 5.48 -20.09 -2.57
CA ARG A 153 5.31 -18.65 -2.78
C ARG A 153 6.64 -17.92 -2.98
N ILE A 154 7.62 -18.19 -2.12
CA ILE A 154 8.97 -17.62 -2.23
C ILE A 154 9.63 -18.02 -3.55
N ARG A 155 9.47 -19.29 -3.99
CA ARG A 155 10.01 -19.74 -5.28
C ARG A 155 9.34 -19.04 -6.46
N ALA A 156 8.02 -18.88 -6.42
CA ALA A 156 7.25 -18.17 -7.46
C ALA A 156 7.63 -16.68 -7.55
N GLU A 157 7.80 -16.03 -6.40
CA GLU A 157 8.24 -14.62 -6.34
C GLU A 157 9.67 -14.47 -6.87
N ARG A 158 10.61 -15.33 -6.44
CA ARG A 158 11.98 -15.34 -6.96
C ARG A 158 12.02 -15.56 -8.47
N LEU A 159 11.16 -16.42 -9.00
CA LEU A 159 11.08 -16.64 -10.43
C LEU A 159 10.55 -15.40 -11.16
N ARG A 160 9.54 -14.73 -10.62
CA ARG A 160 9.04 -13.46 -11.16
C ARG A 160 10.13 -12.39 -11.16
N ALA A 161 10.82 -12.19 -10.04
CA ALA A 161 11.91 -11.22 -9.94
C ALA A 161 13.02 -11.50 -10.95
N LYS A 162 13.42 -12.77 -11.13
CA LYS A 162 14.39 -13.16 -12.17
C LYS A 162 13.91 -12.88 -13.58
N GLN A 163 12.62 -13.07 -13.87
CA GLN A 163 12.05 -12.79 -15.18
C GLN A 163 11.99 -11.29 -15.46
N GLU A 164 11.72 -10.47 -14.44
CA GLU A 164 11.75 -9.00 -14.54
C GLU A 164 13.18 -8.51 -14.79
N GLU A 165 14.15 -8.99 -14.00
CA GLU A 165 15.58 -8.71 -14.20
C GLU A 165 16.05 -9.12 -15.60
N GLN A 166 15.66 -10.30 -16.08
CA GLN A 166 15.99 -10.76 -17.43
C GLN A 166 15.43 -9.80 -18.49
N LYS A 167 14.18 -9.35 -18.36
CA LYS A 167 13.57 -8.40 -19.31
C LYS A 167 14.28 -7.05 -19.31
N GLU A 168 14.67 -6.55 -18.14
CA GLU A 168 15.42 -5.30 -18.02
C GLU A 168 16.80 -5.41 -18.68
N LEU A 169 17.50 -6.53 -18.46
CA LEU A 169 18.78 -6.80 -19.10
C LEU A 169 18.64 -6.93 -20.63
N GLU A 170 17.62 -7.64 -21.12
CA GLU A 170 17.33 -7.75 -22.55
C GLU A 170 17.04 -6.38 -23.17
N ALA A 171 16.28 -5.52 -22.48
CA ALA A 171 16.01 -4.15 -22.92
C ALA A 171 17.30 -3.29 -22.96
N LEU A 172 18.18 -3.44 -21.96
CA LEU A 172 19.46 -2.74 -21.92
C LEU A 172 20.38 -3.17 -23.06
N VAL A 173 20.45 -4.49 -23.32
CA VAL A 173 21.22 -5.04 -24.45
C VAL A 173 20.70 -4.51 -25.77
N ALA A 174 19.38 -4.53 -25.99
CA ALA A 174 18.79 -3.97 -27.21
C ALA A 174 19.09 -2.47 -27.38
N ALA A 175 19.04 -1.69 -26.30
CA ALA A 175 19.39 -0.28 -26.33
C ALA A 175 20.87 -0.05 -26.68
N LEU A 176 21.78 -0.85 -26.10
CA LEU A 176 23.21 -0.79 -26.40
C LEU A 176 23.51 -1.21 -27.84
N GLU A 177 22.87 -2.26 -28.35
CA GLU A 177 23.01 -2.69 -29.74
C GLU A 177 22.55 -1.60 -30.71
N ASN A 178 21.43 -0.93 -30.44
CA ASN A 178 20.94 0.19 -31.25
C ASN A 178 21.94 1.35 -31.23
N LYS A 179 22.44 1.73 -30.05
CA LYS A 179 23.46 2.79 -29.92
C LYS A 179 24.74 2.43 -30.66
N ASN A 180 25.15 1.17 -30.63
CA ASN A 180 26.33 0.70 -31.36
C ASN A 180 26.13 0.79 -32.88
N LYS A 181 24.96 0.38 -33.38
CA LYS A 181 24.59 0.55 -34.81
C LYS A 181 24.60 2.03 -35.23
N GLU A 182 24.08 2.93 -34.41
CA GLU A 182 24.11 4.37 -34.67
C GLU A 182 25.55 4.92 -34.74
N LEU A 183 26.38 4.55 -33.76
CA LEU A 183 27.79 4.95 -33.74
C LEU A 183 28.54 4.41 -34.95
N GLN A 184 28.27 3.16 -35.35
CA GLN A 184 28.90 2.55 -36.51
C GLN A 184 28.52 3.31 -37.80
N ARG A 185 27.25 3.67 -37.98
CA ARG A 185 26.82 4.53 -39.10
C ARG A 185 27.52 5.89 -39.09
N ALA A 186 27.64 6.52 -37.92
CA ALA A 186 28.33 7.81 -37.78
C ALA A 186 29.82 7.71 -38.13
N VAL A 187 30.48 6.61 -37.76
CA VAL A 187 31.87 6.34 -38.12
C VAL A 187 32.02 6.12 -39.63
N GLU A 188 31.13 5.33 -40.24
CA GLU A 188 31.13 5.08 -41.68
C GLU A 188 30.92 6.37 -42.48
N GLU A 189 30.00 7.24 -42.04
CA GLU A 189 29.77 8.53 -42.67
C GLU A 189 31.02 9.43 -42.56
N LYS A 190 31.63 9.51 -41.37
CA LYS A 190 32.89 10.27 -41.21
C LYS A 190 34.02 9.72 -42.08
N ARG A 191 34.13 8.39 -42.23
CA ARG A 191 35.10 7.76 -43.13
C ARG A 191 34.83 8.15 -44.59
N ARG A 192 33.57 8.16 -45.00
CA ARG A 192 33.17 8.58 -46.35
C ARG A 192 33.57 10.03 -46.62
N VAL A 193 33.23 10.95 -45.72
CA VAL A 193 33.59 12.38 -45.82
C VAL A 193 35.11 12.55 -45.89
N ALA A 194 35.86 11.93 -44.98
CA ALA A 194 37.32 12.00 -44.98
C ALA A 194 37.93 11.49 -46.30
N THR A 195 37.39 10.41 -46.86
CA THR A 195 37.83 9.88 -48.16
C THR A 195 37.57 10.88 -49.30
N THR A 196 36.40 11.53 -49.31
CA THR A 196 36.09 12.54 -50.32
C THR A 196 36.96 13.79 -50.19
N ASP A 197 37.30 14.20 -48.98
CA ASP A 197 38.18 15.34 -48.72
C ASP A 197 39.61 15.05 -49.19
N VAL A 198 40.14 13.85 -48.90
CA VAL A 198 41.46 13.41 -49.42
C VAL A 198 41.48 13.46 -50.94
N GLN A 199 40.46 12.96 -51.63
CA GLN A 199 40.37 13.02 -53.09
C GLN A 199 40.28 14.45 -53.63
N ARG A 200 39.60 15.35 -52.91
CA ARG A 200 39.56 16.78 -53.26
C ARG A 200 40.94 17.42 -53.09
N MET A 201 41.62 17.16 -51.98
CA MET A 201 42.97 17.68 -51.72
C MET A 201 43.98 17.18 -52.75
N GLN A 202 43.93 15.89 -53.13
CA GLN A 202 44.79 15.33 -54.18
C GLN A 202 44.59 16.07 -55.52
N ARG A 203 43.34 16.34 -55.91
CA ARG A 203 43.06 17.12 -57.13
C ARG A 203 43.62 18.53 -57.06
N VAL A 204 43.46 19.22 -55.92
CA VAL A 204 44.01 20.56 -55.72
C VAL A 204 45.55 20.54 -55.74
N ALA A 205 46.18 19.53 -55.12
CA ALA A 205 47.63 19.37 -55.13
C ALA A 205 48.18 19.20 -56.55
N VAL A 206 47.54 18.36 -57.38
CA VAL A 206 47.90 18.18 -58.79
C VAL A 206 47.76 19.49 -59.58
N GLN A 207 46.67 20.24 -59.37
CA GLN A 207 46.46 21.54 -60.03
C GLN A 207 47.53 22.56 -59.60
N LEU A 208 47.88 22.60 -58.32
CA LEU A 208 48.93 23.47 -57.79
C LEU A 208 50.30 23.13 -58.38
N GLU A 209 50.61 21.84 -58.49
CA GLU A 209 51.85 21.36 -59.11
C GLU A 209 51.94 21.78 -60.59
N GLN A 210 50.85 21.61 -61.35
CA GLN A 210 50.77 22.07 -62.74
C GLN A 210 50.96 23.59 -62.85
N ALA A 211 50.28 24.38 -62.03
CA ALA A 211 50.43 25.83 -62.01
C ALA A 211 51.86 26.27 -61.63
N SER A 212 52.48 25.58 -60.67
CA SER A 212 53.88 25.83 -60.27
C SER A 212 54.85 25.55 -61.42
N ASN A 213 54.66 24.45 -62.14
CA ASN A 213 55.51 24.10 -63.29
C ASN A 213 55.36 25.14 -64.42
N LEU A 214 54.12 25.53 -64.76
CA LEU A 214 53.89 26.61 -65.73
C LEU A 214 54.57 27.92 -65.31
N ALA A 215 54.44 28.32 -64.04
CA ALA A 215 55.06 29.54 -63.53
C ALA A 215 56.60 29.48 -63.60
N LYS A 216 57.21 28.31 -63.33
CA LYS A 216 58.65 28.09 -63.51
C LYS A 216 59.06 28.21 -64.98
N ASP A 217 58.31 27.58 -65.88
CA ASP A 217 58.57 27.64 -67.32
C ASP A 217 58.54 29.09 -67.83
N PHE A 218 57.52 29.87 -67.44
CA PHE A 218 57.42 31.31 -67.75
C PHE A 218 58.59 32.13 -67.20
N ALA A 219 59.03 31.86 -65.96
CA ALA A 219 60.14 32.58 -65.35
C ALA A 219 61.52 32.21 -65.95
N SER A 220 61.62 31.03 -66.57
CA SER A 220 62.84 30.55 -67.23
C SER A 220 62.90 30.82 -68.74
N ALA A 221 61.84 31.40 -69.31
CA ALA A 221 61.82 31.84 -70.70
C ALA A 221 62.72 33.07 -70.89
N PRO A 222 63.64 33.06 -71.88
CA PRO A 222 64.65 34.11 -72.09
C PRO A 222 64.08 35.44 -72.61
#